data_AF-R9LMI1-F1
#
_entry.id   AF-R9LMI1-F1
#
_cell.length_a   1.000
_cell.length_b   1.000
_cell.length_c   1.000
_cell.angle_alpha   90.00
_cell.angle_beta   90.00
_cell.angle_gamma   90.00
#
_symmetry.space_group_name_H-M   'P 1'
#
loop_
_entity.id
_entity.type
_entity.pdbx_description
1 polymer ?
#
loop_
_entity_poly.entity_id
_entity_poly.type
_entity_poly.pdbx_seq_one_letter_code
_entity_poly.pdbx_strand_id
1 'polypeptide(L)'
;MSTVLKNFDTWKKFLGDRVKHAENAGFSEEEITNLAYEIGGFLDDKVDPQNESNRALKEIWDVGTEEERKTIARLMVKLAKKNA
;
A
#
# COMPACT_ATOMS: atom_id res chain seq x y z
N MET A 1 -11.19 -13.59 -8.73
CA MET A 1 -10.18 -12.60 -9.15
C MET A 1 -10.97 -11.36 -9.58
N SER A 2 -11.13 -10.28 -8.83
CA SER A 2 -10.17 -9.36 -8.21
C SER A 2 -10.81 -8.72 -6.94
N THR A 3 -10.56 -9.28 -5.77
CA THR A 3 -11.18 -8.85 -4.49
C THR A 3 -10.38 -7.79 -3.74
N VAL A 4 -9.04 -7.79 -3.90
CA VAL A 4 -8.12 -6.80 -3.30
C VAL A 4 -8.52 -5.36 -3.63
N LEU A 5 -9.09 -5.13 -4.81
CA LEU A 5 -9.43 -3.78 -5.29
C LEU A 5 -10.85 -3.36 -4.90
N LYS A 6 -11.69 -4.33 -4.53
CA LYS A 6 -13.10 -4.14 -4.15
C LYS A 6 -13.29 -3.98 -2.64
N ASN A 7 -12.31 -4.41 -1.85
CA ASN A 7 -12.43 -4.41 -0.39
C ASN A 7 -11.12 -3.95 0.25
N PHE A 8 -11.21 -2.89 1.07
CA PHE A 8 -10.06 -2.28 1.73
C PHE A 8 -9.37 -3.22 2.73
N ASP A 9 -10.10 -4.07 3.44
CA ASP A 9 -9.52 -5.06 4.34
C ASP A 9 -8.72 -6.13 3.59
N THR A 10 -9.21 -6.53 2.42
CA THR A 10 -8.49 -7.46 1.54
C THR A 10 -7.20 -6.83 1.02
N TRP A 11 -7.23 -5.54 0.68
CA TRP A 11 -6.04 -4.78 0.31
C TRP A 11 -5.02 -4.67 1.46
N LYS A 12 -5.47 -4.31 2.67
CA LYS A 12 -4.60 -4.24 3.85
C LYS A 12 -3.93 -5.59 4.13
N LYS A 13 -4.68 -6.68 4.05
CA LYS A 13 -4.14 -8.03 4.27
C LYS A 13 -3.09 -8.40 3.21
N PHE A 14 -3.39 -8.16 1.93
CA PHE A 14 -2.45 -8.41 0.83
C PHE A 14 -1.13 -7.64 1.01
N LEU A 15 -1.20 -6.33 1.29
CA LEU A 15 -0.01 -5.52 1.55
C LEU A 15 0.74 -6.02 2.79
N GLY A 16 0.01 -6.39 3.84
CA GLY A 16 0.59 -6.89 5.09
C GLY A 16 1.33 -8.21 4.91
N ASP A 17 0.76 -9.14 4.16
CA ASP A 17 1.40 -10.42 3.82
C ASP A 17 2.67 -10.19 2.98
N ARG A 18 2.66 -9.24 2.04
CA ARG A 18 3.82 -8.91 1.20
C ARG A 18 4.94 -8.27 2.01
N VAL A 19 4.60 -7.39 2.95
CA VAL A 19 5.53 -6.77 3.90
C VAL A 19 6.14 -7.83 4.82
N LYS A 20 5.32 -8.67 5.47
CA LYS A 20 5.79 -9.75 6.35
C LYS A 20 6.73 -10.70 5.60
N HIS A 21 6.42 -11.01 4.35
CA HIS A 21 7.28 -11.85 3.52
C HIS A 21 8.64 -11.19 3.23
N ALA A 22 8.65 -9.89 2.92
CA ALA A 22 9.90 -9.14 2.71
C ALA A 22 10.75 -9.09 3.98
N GLU A 23 10.15 -8.86 5.15
CA GLU A 23 10.84 -8.91 6.44
C GLU A 23 11.49 -10.28 6.71
N ASN A 24 10.73 -11.35 6.49
CA ASN A 24 11.23 -12.72 6.67
C ASN A 24 12.35 -13.07 5.68
N ALA A 25 12.38 -12.42 4.52
CA ALA A 25 13.45 -12.56 3.54
C ALA A 25 14.70 -11.72 3.87
N GLY A 26 14.69 -10.95 4.96
CA GLY A 26 15.82 -10.15 5.43
C GLY A 26 15.91 -8.75 4.82
N PHE A 27 14.83 -8.25 4.20
CA PHE A 27 14.80 -6.91 3.62
C PHE A 27 14.89 -5.86 4.73
N SER A 28 15.64 -4.80 4.48
CA SER A 28 15.70 -3.62 5.33
C SER A 28 14.39 -2.84 5.32
N GLU A 29 14.18 -2.00 6.34
CA GLU A 29 13.00 -1.11 6.40
C GLU A 29 12.89 -0.17 5.19
N GLU A 30 14.03 0.24 4.63
CA GLU A 30 14.08 1.09 3.44
C GLU A 30 13.61 0.33 2.20
N GLU A 31 14.06 -0.92 2.01
CA GLU A 31 13.61 -1.77 0.90
C GLU A 31 12.12 -2.11 1.01
N ILE A 32 11.62 -2.35 2.24
CA ILE A 32 10.18 -2.56 2.50
C ILE A 32 9.39 -1.28 2.19
N THR A 33 9.92 -0.12 2.53
CA THR A 33 9.28 1.17 2.22
C THR A 33 9.22 1.41 0.71
N ASN A 34 10.30 1.10 -0.01
CA ASN A 34 10.35 1.22 -1.48
C ASN A 34 9.36 0.24 -2.14
N LEU A 35 9.29 -1.00 -1.65
CA LEU A 35 8.29 -1.97 -2.09
C LEU A 35 6.86 -1.47 -1.87
N ALA A 36 6.59 -0.84 -0.71
CA ALA A 36 5.29 -0.26 -0.43
C ALA A 36 4.98 0.99 -1.28
N TYR A 37 6.00 1.76 -1.64
CA TYR A 37 5.88 2.90 -2.56
C TYR A 37 5.52 2.42 -3.97
N GLU A 38 6.17 1.35 -4.47
CA GLU A 38 5.82 0.69 -5.74
C GLU A 38 4.39 0.12 -5.71
N ILE A 39 3.98 -0.48 -4.58
CA ILE A 39 2.59 -0.96 -4.41
C ILE A 39 1.60 0.20 -4.28
N GLY A 40 2.00 1.33 -3.69
CA GLY A 40 1.23 2.58 -3.68
C GLY A 40 1.00 3.11 -5.10
N GLY A 41 2.04 3.08 -5.94
CA GLY A 41 1.94 3.36 -7.38
C GLY A 41 1.01 2.41 -8.14
N PHE A 42 0.70 1.22 -7.60
CA PHE A 42 -0.30 0.32 -8.19
C PHE A 42 -1.73 0.87 -8.09
N LEU A 43 -2.02 1.75 -7.11
CA LEU A 43 -3.26 2.52 -7.07
C LEU A 43 -3.26 3.63 -8.14
N ASP A 44 -2.09 4.11 -8.53
CA ASP A 44 -1.91 5.19 -9.50
C ASP A 44 -2.15 4.68 -10.94
N ASP A 45 -1.47 3.61 -11.35
CA ASP A 45 -1.30 3.29 -12.78
C ASP A 45 -2.24 2.23 -13.38
N LYS A 46 -2.91 1.36 -12.59
CA LYS A 46 -3.56 0.16 -13.18
C LYS A 46 -4.96 -0.19 -12.69
N VAL A 47 -5.51 0.50 -11.70
CA VAL A 47 -6.82 0.15 -11.15
C VAL A 47 -7.63 1.38 -10.77
N ASP A 48 -8.81 1.54 -11.36
CA ASP A 48 -9.84 2.43 -10.81
C ASP A 48 -10.33 1.86 -9.46
N PRO A 49 -10.11 2.56 -8.34
CA PRO A 49 -10.51 2.09 -7.03
C PRO A 49 -12.02 1.82 -7.00
N GLN A 50 -12.39 0.55 -6.81
CA GLN A 50 -13.81 0.14 -6.81
C GLN A 50 -14.48 0.31 -5.44
N ASN A 51 -13.76 0.86 -4.45
CA ASN A 51 -14.29 1.23 -3.14
C ASN A 51 -13.82 2.63 -2.72
N GLU A 52 -14.62 3.29 -1.89
CA GLU A 52 -14.40 4.68 -1.46
C GLU A 52 -13.10 4.87 -0.67
N SER A 53 -12.72 3.90 0.17
CA SER A 53 -11.48 4.00 0.97
C SER A 53 -10.22 4.02 0.10
N ASN A 54 -10.14 3.15 -0.90
CA ASN A 54 -9.02 3.13 -1.84
C ASN A 54 -9.03 4.38 -2.73
N ARG A 55 -10.22 4.91 -3.06
CA ARG A 55 -10.35 6.18 -3.80
C ARG A 55 -9.80 7.35 -3.00
N ALA A 56 -10.18 7.47 -1.73
CA ALA A 56 -9.66 8.51 -0.84
C ALA A 56 -8.13 8.42 -0.69
N LEU A 57 -7.58 7.20 -0.54
CA LEU A 57 -6.13 7.00 -0.51
C LEU A 57 -5.44 7.45 -1.80
N LYS A 58 -6.05 7.16 -2.96
CA LYS A 58 -5.55 7.63 -4.26
C LYS A 58 -5.57 9.16 -4.35
N GLU A 59 -6.68 9.81 -4.00
CA GLU A 59 -6.77 11.27 -4.04
C GLU A 59 -5.72 11.95 -3.15
N ILE A 60 -5.47 11.40 -1.95
CA ILE A 60 -4.40 11.88 -1.05
C ILE A 60 -3.01 11.64 -1.66
N TRP A 61 -2.80 10.50 -2.29
CA TRP A 61 -1.53 10.15 -2.95
C TRP A 61 -1.24 11.08 -4.14
N ASP A 62 -2.25 11.34 -4.97
CA ASP A 62 -2.12 12.12 -6.20
C ASP A 62 -1.71 13.57 -5.92
N VAL A 63 -2.24 14.18 -4.86
CA VAL A 63 -1.89 15.55 -4.45
C VAL A 63 -0.57 15.66 -3.67
N GLY A 64 -0.02 14.53 -3.22
CA GLY A 64 1.22 14.50 -2.43
C GLY A 64 2.48 14.65 -3.28
N THR A 65 3.48 15.32 -2.72
CA THR A 65 4.86 15.33 -3.20
C THR A 65 5.53 13.96 -3.02
N GLU A 66 6.71 13.75 -3.61
CA GLU A 66 7.45 12.49 -3.46
C GLU A 66 7.72 12.12 -1.98
N GLU A 67 8.09 13.11 -1.16
CA GLU A 67 8.33 12.90 0.27
C GLU A 67 7.05 12.53 1.03
N GLU A 68 5.94 13.19 0.71
CA GLU A 68 4.64 12.87 1.30
C GLU A 68 4.15 11.49 0.87
N ARG A 69 4.34 11.10 -0.39
CA ARG A 69 4.02 9.75 -0.89
C ARG A 69 4.86 8.68 -0.19
N LYS A 70 6.16 8.91 0.03
CA LYS A 70 7.00 8.02 0.87
C LYS A 70 6.46 7.91 2.30
N THR A 71 5.99 9.01 2.87
CA THR A 71 5.37 9.02 4.20
C THR A 71 4.06 8.22 4.23
N ILE A 72 3.20 8.42 3.23
CA ILE A 72 1.96 7.65 3.06
C ILE A 72 2.28 6.15 2.91
N ALA A 73 3.27 5.77 2.10
CA ALA A 73 3.71 4.39 1.96
C ALA A 73 4.13 3.75 3.29
N ARG A 74 4.94 4.45 4.10
CA ARG A 74 5.31 3.99 5.44
C ARG A 74 4.09 3.79 6.36
N LEU A 75 3.12 4.70 6.30
CA LEU A 75 1.88 4.59 7.08
C LEU A 75 1.03 3.40 6.60
N MET A 76 0.95 3.16 5.29
CA MET A 76 0.26 2.01 4.71
C MET A 76 0.88 0.69 5.16
N VAL A 77 2.22 0.60 5.22
CA VAL A 77 2.93 -0.58 5.77
C VAL A 77 2.56 -0.81 7.24
N LYS A 78 2.60 0.24 8.07
CA LYS A 78 2.25 0.13 9.49
C LYS A 78 0.78 -0.28 9.68
N LEU A 79 -0.12 0.30 8.89
CA LEU A 79 -1.54 -0.05 8.89
C LEU A 79 -1.75 -1.52 8.49
N ALA A 80 -1.11 -1.95 7.41
CA ALA A 80 -1.20 -3.31 6.92
C ALA A 80 -0.68 -4.32 7.95
N LYS A 81 0.48 -4.06 8.56
CA LYS A 81 1.01 -4.87 9.68
C LYS A 81 0.04 -5.01 10.85
N LYS A 82 -0.65 -3.93 11.22
CA LYS A 82 -1.64 -3.93 12.31
C LYS A 82 -2.88 -4.79 11.99
N ASN A 83 -3.17 -5.03 10.71
CA ASN A 83 -4.37 -5.73 10.23
C ASN A 83 -4.05 -7.10 9.59
N ALA A 84 -2.82 -7.61 9.77
CA ALA A 84 -2.33 -8.83 9.14
C ALA A 84 -2.15 -9.99 10.11
#